data_AF-A0A956C5Q3-F1
#
_entry.id   AF-A0A956C5Q3-F1
#
_cell.length_a   1.000
_cell.length_b   1.000
_cell.length_c   1.000
_cell.angle_alpha   90.00
_cell.angle_beta   90.00
_cell.angle_gamma   90.00
#
_symmetry.space_group_name_H-M   'P 1'
#
loop_
_entity.id
_entity.type
_entity.pdbx_description
1 polymer ?
#
loop_
_entity_poly.entity_id
_entity_poly.type
_entity_poly.pdbx_seq_one_letter_code
_entity_poly.pdbx_strand_id
1 'polypeptide(L)'
;MLRSAVPLALILAASALPGCSAEAEPVAEDSSAQTSFTPRVGPKEFRDDFYTYLARDGVSEAKAKKLVYLTPPQVIRPPNVRPGAGDDAVGPYDRFFSAVRPSTLYDYGVSQPMRPVADIESTFARSGPIHVILLPGIFGEFIEDRPFEELLSRQGSSAARAWKTIAARARGTAQGKVSAYRLSSLRHEDVPIDEAIDVASIDDASGAPLVTLAFMRPKAGSLETLGSLDDSTQTYLPRIDRYTALMGRPKNLVIMGYSRGAPVALDVVASAAKARGAHPWVDDVAGVASLAGVLYGTGLADATKAPGNGTGAMIQEIADLAAHLRSCDPARPLHEAAWARSENTARWTGSIAKIAWLMSRLPKHPEIDAERIASATADLGRFAKLIQRIVFDDALNLDDPLGDYCGNIERFKKMVTMTLRGVDSLTTASRLAWWRTHVLPPGTRVFSVTATMGDATRGGHAWPLATDAEVNDTRSVDFKSLRTNFYDLFDASGLDLNDSQVTLPRARIWPELHPVLNPGQAPIKAYFMGALGTHHWGLAFPRAIPTQDGLRGNPFPRTALMQAMGTFVSQAIVSER
;
A
#
# COMPACT_ATOMS: atom_id res chain seq x y z
N MET A 1 18.03 10.03 -27.96
CA MET A 1 18.73 9.44 -26.80
C MET A 1 18.26 9.99 -25.44
N LEU A 2 17.77 11.24 -25.31
CA LEU A 2 17.18 11.75 -24.05
C LEU A 2 15.81 11.14 -23.65
N ARG A 3 15.10 10.46 -24.56
CA ARG A 3 13.73 9.95 -24.35
C ARG A 3 13.62 8.69 -23.46
N SER A 4 14.72 8.08 -23.01
CA SER A 4 14.68 6.71 -22.47
C SER A 4 15.31 6.51 -21.09
N ALA A 5 16.02 7.50 -20.53
CA ALA A 5 16.86 7.28 -19.36
C ALA A 5 16.52 8.12 -18.11
N VAL A 6 15.79 9.22 -18.27
CA VAL A 6 15.27 10.05 -17.16
C VAL A 6 14.34 9.29 -16.21
N PRO A 7 13.33 8.55 -16.69
CA PRO A 7 12.24 8.22 -15.79
C PRO A 7 12.44 6.87 -15.07
N LEU A 8 13.48 6.13 -15.46
CA LEU A 8 14.00 4.92 -14.81
C LEU A 8 14.36 5.18 -13.34
N ALA A 9 14.92 6.35 -13.05
CA ALA A 9 15.37 6.72 -11.72
C ALA A 9 14.21 7.00 -10.74
N LEU A 10 13.15 7.68 -11.23
CA LEU A 10 12.02 8.16 -10.43
C LEU A 10 11.16 7.03 -9.85
N ILE A 11 11.12 5.89 -10.53
CA ILE A 11 10.36 4.72 -10.10
C ILE A 11 11.28 3.66 -9.48
N LEU A 12 12.56 3.56 -9.87
CA LEU A 12 13.52 2.70 -9.15
C LEU A 12 13.72 3.16 -7.69
N ALA A 13 13.65 4.47 -7.44
CA ALA A 13 13.50 5.06 -6.12
C ALA A 13 12.36 4.45 -5.26
N ALA A 14 11.31 3.95 -5.91
CA ALA A 14 10.13 3.37 -5.30
C ALA A 14 10.05 1.83 -5.43
N SER A 15 10.99 1.20 -6.15
CA SER A 15 10.85 -0.21 -6.55
C SER A 15 12.14 -0.99 -6.79
N ALA A 16 13.26 -0.66 -6.13
CA ALA A 16 14.42 -1.56 -5.91
C ALA A 16 15.47 -0.91 -5.00
N LEU A 17 15.71 -1.42 -3.79
CA LEU A 17 16.69 -0.87 -2.83
C LEU A 17 17.53 -1.96 -2.11
N PRO A 18 18.81 -2.14 -2.46
CA PRO A 18 19.66 -3.14 -1.78
C PRO A 18 20.36 -2.56 -0.54
N GLY A 19 20.46 -3.33 0.55
CA GLY A 19 21.03 -2.93 1.86
C GLY A 19 22.29 -3.71 2.29
N CYS A 20 23.07 -3.16 3.24
CA CYS A 20 24.26 -3.78 3.86
C CYS A 20 24.17 -3.70 5.41
N SER A 21 24.69 -4.71 6.13
CA SER A 21 24.47 -4.95 7.58
C SER A 21 25.66 -4.61 8.52
N ALA A 22 25.36 -4.33 9.81
CA ALA A 22 26.31 -4.35 10.94
C ALA A 22 25.64 -4.89 12.23
N GLU A 23 26.36 -5.67 13.05
CA GLU A 23 25.87 -6.44 14.22
C GLU A 23 26.06 -5.72 15.57
N ALA A 24 25.19 -6.01 16.57
CA ALA A 24 25.36 -5.61 17.97
C ALA A 24 24.75 -6.62 18.97
N GLU A 25 25.40 -6.76 20.12
CA GLU A 25 25.17 -7.74 21.21
C GLU A 25 24.23 -7.26 22.34
N PRO A 26 23.68 -8.18 23.18
CA PRO A 26 22.54 -7.91 24.06
C PRO A 26 22.90 -7.59 25.53
N VAL A 27 21.98 -6.91 26.22
CA VAL A 27 22.02 -6.66 27.68
C VAL A 27 20.68 -7.06 28.32
N ALA A 28 20.75 -7.59 29.54
CA ALA A 28 19.73 -8.37 30.25
C ALA A 28 18.50 -7.59 30.78
N GLU A 29 17.42 -8.36 30.97
CA GLU A 29 16.03 -7.96 31.26
C GLU A 29 15.69 -7.75 32.74
N ASP A 30 14.62 -6.99 33.00
CA ASP A 30 13.76 -7.17 34.17
C ASP A 30 12.27 -6.98 33.82
N SER A 31 11.36 -7.68 34.53
CA SER A 31 10.01 -8.02 34.07
C SER A 31 8.84 -7.50 34.90
N SER A 32 7.82 -6.87 34.25
CA SER A 32 6.38 -7.18 34.44
C SER A 32 5.42 -6.12 33.84
N ALA A 33 4.45 -6.58 33.03
CA ALA A 33 3.04 -6.15 32.97
C ALA A 33 2.36 -6.82 31.75
N GLN A 34 1.47 -7.80 31.98
CA GLN A 34 0.69 -8.48 30.93
C GLN A 34 -0.65 -7.78 30.70
N THR A 35 -0.93 -7.38 29.46
CA THR A 35 -2.27 -6.96 29.00
C THR A 35 -2.98 -8.14 28.32
N SER A 36 -4.25 -8.37 28.67
CA SER A 36 -5.01 -9.54 28.23
C SER A 36 -5.50 -9.42 26.79
N PHE A 37 -4.96 -10.24 25.89
CA PHE A 37 -5.48 -10.45 24.55
C PHE A 37 -6.19 -11.82 24.55
N THR A 38 -7.46 -11.89 24.17
CA THR A 38 -8.12 -13.12 23.66
C THR A 38 -9.42 -12.68 23.00
N PRO A 39 -9.38 -12.09 21.80
CA PRO A 39 -10.60 -11.99 21.03
C PRO A 39 -11.00 -13.40 20.59
N ARG A 40 -12.30 -13.69 20.64
CA ARG A 40 -12.92 -14.89 20.00
C ARG A 40 -12.71 -14.92 18.47
N VAL A 41 -12.18 -13.85 17.90
CA VAL A 41 -12.03 -13.60 16.47
C VAL A 41 -10.55 -13.30 16.19
N GLY A 42 -9.86 -14.15 15.44
CA GLY A 42 -8.42 -14.05 15.15
C GLY A 42 -8.02 -14.71 13.83
N PRO A 43 -6.71 -14.93 13.59
CA PRO A 43 -6.23 -15.41 12.29
C PRO A 43 -6.83 -16.73 11.82
N LYS A 44 -7.22 -17.60 12.77
CA LYS A 44 -7.86 -18.87 12.44
C LYS A 44 -9.26 -18.66 11.89
N GLU A 45 -10.06 -17.82 12.54
CA GLU A 45 -11.42 -17.48 12.11
C GLU A 45 -11.39 -16.81 10.74
N PHE A 46 -10.49 -15.84 10.52
CA PHE A 46 -10.30 -15.22 9.22
C PHE A 46 -9.92 -16.24 8.13
N ARG A 47 -9.02 -17.18 8.45
CA ARG A 47 -8.61 -18.25 7.51
C ARG A 47 -9.80 -19.12 7.11
N ASP A 48 -10.61 -19.52 8.09
CA ASP A 48 -11.79 -20.35 7.87
C ASP A 48 -12.87 -19.59 7.08
N ASP A 49 -13.08 -18.30 7.36
CA ASP A 49 -13.96 -17.42 6.58
C ASP A 49 -13.49 -17.30 5.11
N PHE A 50 -12.21 -17.02 4.91
CA PHE A 50 -11.64 -16.89 3.56
C PHE A 50 -11.72 -18.20 2.79
N TYR A 51 -11.36 -19.33 3.43
CA TYR A 51 -11.51 -20.64 2.83
C TYR A 51 -12.97 -20.95 2.45
N THR A 52 -13.95 -20.54 3.25
CA THR A 52 -15.37 -20.74 2.95
C THR A 52 -15.76 -20.07 1.63
N TYR A 53 -15.32 -18.83 1.40
CA TYR A 53 -15.56 -18.13 0.14
C TYR A 53 -14.79 -18.76 -1.03
N LEU A 54 -13.55 -19.16 -0.82
CA LEU A 54 -12.75 -19.89 -1.82
C LEU A 54 -13.42 -21.21 -2.24
N ALA A 55 -13.91 -21.98 -1.29
CA ALA A 55 -14.58 -23.25 -1.56
C ALA A 55 -15.88 -23.05 -2.34
N ARG A 56 -16.64 -21.98 -2.08
CA ARG A 56 -17.82 -21.60 -2.87
C ARG A 56 -17.47 -21.25 -4.32
N ASP A 57 -16.30 -20.66 -4.54
CA ASP A 57 -15.75 -20.36 -5.86
C ASP A 57 -15.07 -21.57 -6.53
N GLY A 58 -15.15 -22.76 -5.92
CA GLY A 58 -14.59 -24.01 -6.47
C GLY A 58 -13.08 -24.16 -6.29
N VAL A 59 -12.44 -23.34 -5.43
CA VAL A 59 -11.01 -23.47 -5.12
C VAL A 59 -10.80 -24.64 -4.16
N SER A 60 -9.85 -25.53 -4.50
CA SER A 60 -9.51 -26.68 -3.67
C SER A 60 -8.86 -26.28 -2.34
N GLU A 61 -9.01 -27.10 -1.31
CA GLU A 61 -8.34 -26.88 -0.02
C GLU A 61 -6.81 -26.81 -0.16
N ALA A 62 -6.23 -27.65 -1.03
CA ALA A 62 -4.79 -27.66 -1.29
C ALA A 62 -4.31 -26.30 -1.82
N LYS A 63 -5.06 -25.68 -2.74
CA LYS A 63 -4.77 -24.33 -3.23
C LYS A 63 -5.04 -23.26 -2.17
N ALA A 64 -6.13 -23.37 -1.42
CA ALA A 64 -6.45 -22.43 -0.34
C ALA A 64 -5.34 -22.36 0.72
N LYS A 65 -4.73 -23.49 1.10
CA LYS A 65 -3.59 -23.55 2.03
C LYS A 65 -2.37 -22.78 1.55
N LYS A 66 -2.20 -22.59 0.24
CA LYS A 66 -1.12 -21.77 -0.35
C LYS A 66 -1.45 -20.27 -0.34
N LEU A 67 -2.73 -19.91 -0.31
CA LEU A 67 -3.19 -18.52 -0.40
C LEU A 67 -3.31 -17.82 0.96
N VAL A 68 -3.60 -18.57 2.02
CA VAL A 68 -3.74 -18.02 3.38
C VAL A 68 -2.99 -18.87 4.38
N TYR A 69 -1.97 -18.27 4.99
CA TYR A 69 -1.16 -18.92 6.01
C TYR A 69 -1.81 -18.74 7.38
N LEU A 70 -1.67 -19.75 8.23
CA LEU A 70 -2.09 -19.63 9.62
C LEU A 70 -0.89 -19.19 10.44
N THR A 71 -1.05 -18.11 11.20
CA THR A 71 0.01 -17.64 12.07
C THR A 71 0.02 -18.41 13.40
N PRO A 72 1.14 -19.03 13.80
CA PRO A 72 1.24 -19.70 15.10
C PRO A 72 1.00 -18.74 16.27
N PRO A 73 0.47 -19.20 17.42
CA PRO A 73 0.21 -18.36 18.58
C PRO A 73 1.43 -17.55 19.05
N GLN A 74 2.62 -18.14 19.02
CA GLN A 74 3.88 -17.48 19.38
C GLN A 74 4.31 -16.39 18.40
N VAL A 75 3.79 -16.37 17.17
CA VAL A 75 4.03 -15.28 16.20
C VAL A 75 2.93 -14.22 16.31
N ILE A 76 1.72 -14.61 16.72
CA ILE A 76 0.65 -13.66 17.08
C ILE A 76 1.06 -12.86 18.32
N ARG A 77 1.64 -13.54 19.32
CA ARG A 77 2.17 -12.99 20.58
C ARG A 77 3.58 -13.52 20.82
N PRO A 78 4.60 -12.82 20.31
CA PRO A 78 5.99 -13.15 20.56
C PRO A 78 6.28 -13.21 22.07
N PRO A 79 6.71 -14.36 22.60
CA PRO A 79 7.06 -14.47 24.02
C PRO A 79 8.28 -13.60 24.31
N ASN A 80 8.26 -12.88 25.43
CA ASN A 80 9.36 -12.05 25.92
C ASN A 80 9.79 -10.90 24.98
N VAL A 81 9.04 -10.60 23.93
CA VAL A 81 9.31 -9.41 23.12
C VAL A 81 8.67 -8.22 23.78
N ARG A 82 9.48 -7.21 24.09
CA ARG A 82 9.04 -5.93 24.61
C ARG A 82 9.34 -4.84 23.60
N PRO A 83 8.51 -3.79 23.54
CA PRO A 83 8.87 -2.56 22.85
C PRO A 83 10.27 -2.08 23.24
N GLY A 84 11.04 -1.64 22.26
CA GLY A 84 12.24 -0.86 22.53
C GLY A 84 11.89 0.55 23.01
N ALA A 85 12.91 1.35 23.31
CA ALA A 85 12.74 2.76 23.66
C ALA A 85 12.99 3.66 22.45
N GLY A 86 12.36 4.84 22.45
CA GLY A 86 12.64 5.89 21.45
C GLY A 86 12.48 5.37 20.02
N ASP A 87 13.50 5.58 19.20
CA ASP A 87 13.49 5.25 17.76
C ASP A 87 13.72 3.76 17.47
N ASP A 88 14.17 2.95 18.45
CA ASP A 88 14.27 1.48 18.34
C ASP A 88 13.01 0.76 18.86
N ALA A 89 11.87 1.45 18.98
CA ALA A 89 10.65 0.86 19.55
C ALA A 89 10.25 -0.47 18.90
N VAL A 90 10.48 -0.61 17.59
CA VAL A 90 10.11 -1.79 16.78
C VAL A 90 11.23 -2.83 16.64
N GLY A 91 12.48 -2.48 16.93
CA GLY A 91 13.64 -3.36 16.72
C GLY A 91 13.56 -4.72 17.43
N PRO A 92 13.05 -4.82 18.67
CA PRO A 92 12.85 -6.12 19.32
C PRO A 92 11.92 -7.06 18.55
N TYR A 93 10.88 -6.52 17.89
CA TYR A 93 10.00 -7.32 17.04
C TYR A 93 10.75 -7.76 15.78
N ASP A 94 11.46 -6.86 15.11
CA ASP A 94 12.26 -7.22 13.93
C ASP A 94 13.26 -8.35 14.27
N ARG A 95 13.97 -8.26 15.41
CA ARG A 95 14.87 -9.32 15.88
C ARG A 95 14.16 -10.67 16.09
N PHE A 96 13.00 -10.69 16.76
CA PHE A 96 12.23 -11.93 16.90
C PHE A 96 11.83 -12.52 15.54
N PHE A 97 11.38 -11.67 14.62
CA PHE A 97 10.89 -12.09 13.30
C PHE A 97 11.99 -12.53 12.33
N SER A 98 13.27 -12.19 12.59
CA SER A 98 14.41 -12.65 11.77
C SER A 98 14.57 -14.17 11.74
N ALA A 99 14.06 -14.86 12.76
CA ALA A 99 14.08 -16.32 12.83
C ALA A 99 12.82 -16.98 12.23
N VAL A 100 11.79 -16.20 11.87
CA VAL A 100 10.50 -16.74 11.40
C VAL A 100 10.43 -16.63 9.87
N ARG A 101 10.04 -17.73 9.21
CA ARG A 101 9.97 -17.82 7.74
C ARG A 101 8.53 -18.00 7.24
N PRO A 102 8.23 -17.61 6.00
CA PRO A 102 6.96 -17.93 5.34
C PRO A 102 6.60 -19.42 5.41
N SER A 103 7.56 -20.31 5.18
CA SER A 103 7.41 -21.77 5.28
C SER A 103 6.94 -22.22 6.66
N THR A 104 7.40 -21.59 7.73
CA THR A 104 6.94 -21.88 9.09
C THR A 104 5.44 -21.59 9.26
N LEU A 105 4.94 -20.50 8.67
CA LEU A 105 3.51 -20.18 8.71
C LEU A 105 2.70 -21.13 7.83
N TYR A 106 3.23 -21.48 6.66
CA TYR A 106 2.62 -22.43 5.74
C TYR A 106 2.49 -23.82 6.36
N ASP A 107 3.59 -24.39 6.87
CA ASP A 107 3.63 -25.73 7.45
C ASP A 107 2.71 -25.85 8.67
N TYR A 108 2.72 -24.82 9.53
CA TYR A 108 1.74 -24.74 10.62
C TYR A 108 0.31 -24.71 10.07
N GLY A 109 0.04 -23.90 9.06
CA GLY A 109 -1.26 -23.83 8.41
C GLY A 109 -1.73 -25.15 7.80
N VAL A 110 -0.86 -25.88 7.11
CA VAL A 110 -1.14 -27.19 6.49
C VAL A 110 -1.48 -28.23 7.56
N SER A 111 -0.80 -28.19 8.71
CA SER A 111 -1.06 -29.09 9.84
C SER A 111 -2.43 -28.89 10.51
N GLN A 112 -3.08 -27.75 10.27
CA GLN A 112 -4.36 -27.39 10.89
C GLN A 112 -5.50 -27.49 9.87
N PRO A 113 -6.60 -28.20 10.16
CA PRO A 113 -7.72 -28.35 9.23
C PRO A 113 -8.37 -26.99 8.93
N MET A 114 -8.68 -26.73 7.66
CA MET A 114 -9.56 -25.62 7.27
C MET A 114 -11.01 -26.04 7.46
N ARG A 115 -11.82 -25.20 8.09
CA ARG A 115 -13.22 -25.53 8.39
C ARG A 115 -14.14 -24.55 7.67
N PRO A 116 -14.97 -25.01 6.72
CA PRO A 116 -16.02 -24.17 6.17
C PRO A 116 -16.94 -23.68 7.28
N VAL A 117 -17.29 -22.40 7.25
CA VAL A 117 -18.20 -21.77 8.20
C VAL A 117 -19.62 -21.91 7.66
N ALA A 118 -20.45 -22.65 8.40
CA ALA A 118 -21.87 -22.74 8.10
C ALA A 118 -22.52 -21.37 8.29
N ASP A 119 -23.37 -20.98 7.33
CA ASP A 119 -24.14 -19.72 7.40
C ASP A 119 -23.27 -18.48 7.69
N ILE A 120 -22.13 -18.38 7.00
CA ILE A 120 -21.14 -17.30 7.17
C ILE A 120 -21.76 -15.89 7.02
N GLU A 121 -22.85 -15.75 6.28
CA GLU A 121 -23.52 -14.48 6.04
C GLU A 121 -24.49 -14.07 7.16
N SER A 122 -24.89 -14.98 8.05
CA SER A 122 -25.76 -14.68 9.21
C SER A 122 -25.21 -13.60 10.13
N THR A 123 -23.89 -13.40 10.14
CA THR A 123 -23.28 -12.32 10.91
C THR A 123 -23.75 -10.94 10.44
N PHE A 124 -23.98 -10.75 9.13
CA PHE A 124 -24.47 -9.49 8.58
C PHE A 124 -25.92 -9.20 8.95
N ALA A 125 -26.74 -10.23 9.19
CA ALA A 125 -28.09 -10.05 9.73
C ALA A 125 -28.09 -9.42 11.13
N ARG A 126 -27.01 -9.62 11.91
CA ARG A 126 -26.85 -9.08 13.27
C ARG A 126 -26.09 -7.76 13.30
N SER A 127 -25.04 -7.61 12.49
CA SER A 127 -24.26 -6.37 12.45
C SER A 127 -24.89 -5.30 11.56
N GLY A 128 -25.62 -5.71 10.52
CA GLY A 128 -25.86 -4.90 9.33
C GLY A 128 -24.69 -4.99 8.33
N PRO A 129 -24.83 -4.35 7.15
CA PRO A 129 -23.78 -4.30 6.14
C PRO A 129 -22.51 -3.61 6.64
N ILE A 130 -21.37 -4.00 6.06
CA ILE A 130 -20.08 -3.35 6.29
C ILE A 130 -19.78 -2.40 5.13
N HIS A 131 -19.43 -1.16 5.46
CA HIS A 131 -19.08 -0.15 4.46
C HIS A 131 -17.60 0.15 4.52
N VAL A 132 -16.87 -0.15 3.46
CA VAL A 132 -15.43 0.06 3.35
C VAL A 132 -15.17 1.27 2.48
N ILE A 133 -14.45 2.26 3.02
CA ILE A 133 -13.82 3.32 2.23
C ILE A 133 -12.36 2.96 2.06
N LEU A 134 -11.91 2.74 0.83
CA LEU A 134 -10.54 2.37 0.51
C LEU A 134 -9.72 3.58 0.05
N LEU A 135 -8.62 3.83 0.75
CA LEU A 135 -7.60 4.82 0.41
C LEU A 135 -6.42 4.13 -0.31
N PRO A 136 -5.97 4.67 -1.45
CA PRO A 136 -4.90 4.09 -2.25
C PRO A 136 -3.53 4.16 -1.57
N GLY A 137 -2.62 3.31 -2.03
CA GLY A 137 -1.21 3.36 -1.70
C GLY A 137 -0.44 4.45 -2.46
N ILE A 138 0.85 4.59 -2.15
CA ILE A 138 1.74 5.50 -2.86
C ILE A 138 1.78 5.12 -4.36
N PHE A 139 1.78 6.13 -5.24
CA PHE A 139 1.68 5.95 -6.70
C PHE A 139 0.39 5.29 -7.21
N GLY A 140 -0.63 5.10 -6.37
CA GLY A 140 -1.89 4.49 -6.80
C GLY A 140 -2.60 5.22 -7.94
N GLU A 141 -2.27 6.50 -8.17
CA GLU A 141 -2.78 7.30 -9.29
C GLU A 141 -2.17 6.97 -10.65
N PHE A 142 -1.07 6.22 -10.69
CA PHE A 142 -0.38 5.82 -11.93
C PHE A 142 -0.63 4.36 -12.31
N ILE A 143 -1.36 3.62 -11.48
CA ILE A 143 -1.76 2.23 -11.73
C ILE A 143 -3.08 2.24 -12.49
N GLU A 144 -3.14 1.52 -13.62
CA GLU A 144 -4.33 1.47 -14.47
C GLU A 144 -5.49 0.73 -13.79
N ASP A 145 -5.22 -0.48 -13.31
CA ASP A 145 -6.22 -1.30 -12.64
C ASP A 145 -6.47 -0.76 -11.23
N ARG A 146 -7.73 -0.74 -10.80
CA ARG A 146 -8.07 -0.29 -9.45
C ARG A 146 -7.79 -1.40 -8.44
N PRO A 147 -7.55 -1.05 -7.17
CA PRO A 147 -7.61 -2.04 -6.11
C PRO A 147 -8.97 -2.73 -6.12
N PHE A 148 -9.00 -4.06 -6.07
CA PHE A 148 -10.22 -4.87 -6.18
C PHE A 148 -11.02 -4.58 -7.46
N GLU A 149 -10.33 -4.43 -8.60
CA GLU A 149 -10.94 -4.20 -9.91
C GLU A 149 -12.07 -5.19 -10.22
N GLU A 150 -11.96 -6.46 -9.82
CA GLU A 150 -12.98 -7.50 -10.02
C GLU A 150 -14.29 -7.21 -9.28
N LEU A 151 -14.23 -6.42 -8.22
CA LEU A 151 -15.40 -5.94 -7.48
C LEU A 151 -15.89 -4.60 -8.03
N LEU A 152 -14.99 -3.62 -8.22
CA LEU A 152 -15.35 -2.28 -8.69
C LEU A 152 -15.84 -2.25 -10.15
N SER A 153 -15.55 -3.28 -10.94
CA SER A 153 -16.10 -3.47 -12.28
C SER A 153 -17.56 -3.98 -12.28
N ARG A 154 -18.11 -4.39 -11.12
CA ARG A 154 -19.50 -4.87 -10.99
C ARG A 154 -20.50 -3.71 -10.97
N GLN A 155 -20.69 -3.08 -12.12
CA GLN A 155 -21.63 -1.96 -12.30
C GLN A 155 -23.11 -2.35 -12.08
N GLY A 156 -23.39 -3.66 -12.06
CA GLY A 156 -24.69 -4.24 -11.71
C GLY A 156 -24.88 -4.55 -10.23
N SER A 157 -23.96 -4.16 -9.34
CA SER A 157 -24.19 -4.29 -7.88
C SER A 157 -25.16 -3.23 -7.36
N SER A 158 -25.83 -3.51 -6.25
CA SER A 158 -26.84 -2.63 -5.65
C SER A 158 -26.26 -1.25 -5.31
N ALA A 159 -25.08 -1.20 -4.68
CA ALA A 159 -24.42 0.04 -4.33
C ALA A 159 -23.91 0.82 -5.55
N ALA A 160 -23.40 0.14 -6.59
CA ALA A 160 -22.97 0.81 -7.83
C ALA A 160 -24.13 1.53 -8.53
N ARG A 161 -25.30 0.86 -8.62
CA ARG A 161 -26.51 1.46 -9.19
C ARG A 161 -26.95 2.68 -8.38
N ALA A 162 -27.01 2.54 -7.06
CA ALA A 162 -27.41 3.63 -6.16
C ALA A 162 -26.47 4.84 -6.29
N TRP A 163 -25.15 4.59 -6.25
CA TRP A 163 -24.14 5.64 -6.40
C TRP A 163 -24.25 6.36 -7.73
N LYS A 164 -24.39 5.63 -8.85
CA LYS A 164 -24.56 6.23 -10.18
C LYS A 164 -25.75 7.19 -10.22
N THR A 165 -26.88 6.81 -9.63
CA THR A 165 -28.06 7.68 -9.56
C THR A 165 -27.83 8.90 -8.68
N ILE A 166 -27.23 8.73 -7.49
CA ILE A 166 -26.97 9.80 -6.54
C ILE A 166 -25.97 10.81 -7.11
N ALA A 167 -24.84 10.34 -7.63
CA ALA A 167 -23.80 11.18 -8.17
C ALA A 167 -24.25 11.95 -9.43
N ALA A 168 -25.03 11.31 -10.31
CA ALA A 168 -25.61 11.99 -11.47
C ALA A 168 -26.53 13.16 -11.07
N ARG A 169 -27.33 13.00 -10.01
CA ARG A 169 -28.15 14.09 -9.45
C ARG A 169 -27.30 15.20 -8.83
N ALA A 170 -26.16 14.86 -8.27
CA ALA A 170 -25.27 15.82 -7.61
C ALA A 170 -24.34 16.59 -8.57
N ARG A 171 -24.07 16.12 -9.80
CA ARG A 171 -23.08 16.72 -10.72
C ARG A 171 -23.22 18.24 -10.93
N GLY A 172 -24.44 18.79 -10.87
CA GLY A 172 -24.71 20.22 -11.02
C GLY A 172 -24.62 21.04 -9.72
N THR A 173 -24.38 20.40 -8.58
CA THR A 173 -24.37 21.03 -7.26
C THR A 173 -22.95 21.13 -6.69
N ALA A 174 -22.78 21.93 -5.63
CA ALA A 174 -21.51 22.01 -4.92
C ALA A 174 -21.10 20.68 -4.27
N GLN A 175 -22.08 19.84 -3.91
CA GLN A 175 -21.85 18.52 -3.32
C GLN A 175 -21.34 17.49 -4.34
N GLY A 176 -21.66 17.66 -5.63
CA GLY A 176 -21.20 16.75 -6.68
C GLY A 176 -19.84 17.07 -7.28
N LYS A 177 -19.08 17.97 -6.66
CA LYS A 177 -17.73 18.34 -7.10
C LYS A 177 -16.74 18.21 -5.93
N VAL A 178 -15.54 17.74 -6.21
CA VAL A 178 -14.39 17.76 -5.28
C VAL A 178 -13.22 18.49 -5.91
N SER A 179 -12.38 19.10 -5.08
CA SER A 179 -11.12 19.66 -5.56
C SER A 179 -10.10 18.53 -5.76
N ALA A 180 -9.41 18.52 -6.89
CA ALA A 180 -8.27 17.67 -7.16
C ALA A 180 -7.15 18.52 -7.79
N TYR A 181 -5.91 18.33 -7.36
CA TYR A 181 -4.78 18.94 -8.03
C TYR A 181 -4.62 18.32 -9.42
N ARG A 182 -4.15 19.09 -10.40
CA ARG A 182 -3.78 18.59 -11.72
C ARG A 182 -2.37 19.03 -12.05
N LEU A 183 -1.46 18.07 -12.21
CA LEU A 183 -0.08 18.35 -12.59
C LEU A 183 0.00 19.06 -13.94
N SER A 184 -0.84 18.68 -14.91
CA SER A 184 -0.88 19.31 -16.23
C SER A 184 -1.18 20.82 -16.19
N SER A 185 -1.94 21.31 -15.20
CA SER A 185 -2.24 22.73 -15.06
C SER A 185 -1.60 23.40 -13.84
N LEU A 186 -0.86 22.63 -13.04
CA LEU A 186 -0.20 23.02 -11.78
C LEU A 186 -1.14 23.69 -10.75
N ARG A 187 -2.43 23.40 -10.80
CA ARG A 187 -3.46 24.01 -9.94
C ARG A 187 -4.50 22.99 -9.49
N HIS A 188 -5.28 23.38 -8.50
CA HIS A 188 -6.49 22.66 -8.12
C HIS A 188 -7.63 22.95 -9.10
N GLU A 189 -8.37 21.91 -9.45
CA GLU A 189 -9.55 21.99 -10.31
C GLU A 189 -10.72 21.24 -9.67
N ASP A 190 -11.94 21.71 -9.92
CA ASP A 190 -13.14 20.99 -9.52
C ASP A 190 -13.36 19.81 -10.47
N VAL A 191 -13.46 18.61 -9.91
CA VAL A 191 -13.78 17.39 -10.64
C VAL A 191 -15.10 16.79 -10.15
N PRO A 192 -15.91 16.17 -11.03
CA PRO A 192 -17.12 15.47 -10.62
C PRO A 192 -16.85 14.40 -9.55
N ILE A 193 -17.78 14.24 -8.60
CA ILE A 193 -17.61 13.29 -7.49
C ILE A 193 -17.55 11.82 -7.97
N ASP A 194 -18.28 11.48 -9.02
CA ASP A 194 -18.27 10.15 -9.67
C ASP A 194 -17.02 9.89 -10.50
N GLU A 195 -16.19 10.92 -10.71
CA GLU A 195 -14.87 10.80 -11.30
C GLU A 195 -13.78 10.54 -10.26
N ALA A 196 -14.06 10.83 -8.98
CA ALA A 196 -13.15 10.72 -7.85
C ALA A 196 -13.50 9.58 -6.87
N ILE A 197 -14.65 8.94 -7.04
CA ILE A 197 -15.12 7.84 -6.20
C ILE A 197 -15.78 6.75 -7.04
N ASP A 198 -15.21 5.55 -6.96
CA ASP A 198 -15.83 4.34 -7.49
C ASP A 198 -16.53 3.58 -6.36
N VAL A 199 -17.75 3.10 -6.60
CA VAL A 199 -18.54 2.37 -5.60
C VAL A 199 -19.07 1.08 -6.19
N ALA A 200 -18.94 -0.02 -5.46
CA ALA A 200 -19.57 -1.30 -5.76
C ALA A 200 -19.91 -2.06 -4.47
N SER A 201 -20.70 -3.13 -4.59
CA SER A 201 -21.00 -4.00 -3.45
C SER A 201 -20.92 -5.48 -3.80
N ILE A 202 -20.73 -6.27 -2.75
CA ILE A 202 -21.01 -7.69 -2.71
C ILE A 202 -22.40 -7.83 -2.12
N ASP A 203 -23.34 -8.27 -2.95
CA ASP A 203 -24.74 -8.41 -2.57
C ASP A 203 -25.05 -9.87 -2.20
N ASP A 204 -26.02 -10.06 -1.32
CA ASP A 204 -26.60 -11.37 -1.05
C ASP A 204 -27.51 -11.84 -2.21
N ALA A 205 -28.09 -13.04 -2.06
CA ALA A 205 -28.99 -13.61 -3.05
C ALA A 205 -30.26 -12.76 -3.33
N SER A 206 -30.65 -11.89 -2.41
CA SER A 206 -31.79 -10.96 -2.57
C SER A 206 -31.40 -9.65 -3.25
N GLY A 207 -30.10 -9.43 -3.48
CA GLY A 207 -29.56 -8.18 -4.02
C GLY A 207 -29.32 -7.10 -2.96
N ALA A 208 -29.35 -7.44 -1.67
CA ALA A 208 -29.03 -6.52 -0.59
C ALA A 208 -27.50 -6.51 -0.34
N PRO A 209 -26.87 -5.33 -0.15
CA PRO A 209 -25.43 -5.26 0.03
C PRO A 209 -25.01 -5.87 1.38
N LEU A 210 -24.04 -6.77 1.36
CA LEU A 210 -23.34 -7.28 2.56
C LEU A 210 -22.09 -6.45 2.85
N VAL A 211 -21.32 -6.19 1.80
CA VAL A 211 -20.11 -5.36 1.84
C VAL A 211 -20.18 -4.33 0.73
N THR A 212 -20.15 -3.05 1.09
CA THR A 212 -20.01 -1.94 0.14
C THR A 212 -18.56 -1.48 0.12
N LEU A 213 -17.95 -1.35 -1.05
CA LEU A 213 -16.62 -0.80 -1.25
C LEU A 213 -16.72 0.54 -2.00
N ALA A 214 -16.22 1.61 -1.39
CA ALA A 214 -16.02 2.90 -2.01
C ALA A 214 -14.53 3.21 -2.11
N PHE A 215 -14.00 3.24 -3.33
CA PHE A 215 -12.60 3.57 -3.59
C PHE A 215 -12.43 5.06 -3.83
N MET A 216 -11.61 5.72 -3.01
CA MET A 216 -11.25 7.13 -3.16
C MET A 216 -10.21 7.25 -4.29
N ARG A 217 -10.71 7.28 -5.52
CA ARG A 217 -9.90 7.21 -6.74
C ARG A 217 -9.07 8.48 -6.92
N PRO A 218 -7.73 8.39 -6.87
CA PRO A 218 -6.89 9.50 -7.25
C PRO A 218 -6.84 9.59 -8.79
N LYS A 219 -6.80 10.81 -9.33
CA LYS A 219 -6.67 11.02 -10.78
C LYS A 219 -5.19 10.96 -11.16
N ALA A 220 -4.89 10.45 -12.36
CA ALA A 220 -3.52 10.47 -12.86
C ALA A 220 -2.93 11.89 -12.80
N GLY A 221 -1.76 12.02 -12.17
CA GLY A 221 -1.09 13.31 -11.95
C GLY A 221 -1.79 14.23 -10.95
N SER A 222 -2.64 13.71 -10.05
CA SER A 222 -3.22 14.53 -8.99
C SER A 222 -2.32 14.69 -7.76
N LEU A 223 -1.25 13.91 -7.65
CA LEU A 223 -0.32 13.88 -6.53
C LEU A 223 -0.98 13.55 -5.18
N GLU A 224 -2.22 13.10 -5.17
CA GLU A 224 -3.01 12.81 -3.96
C GLU A 224 -2.44 11.61 -3.18
N THR A 225 -1.82 10.68 -3.93
CA THR A 225 -1.14 9.50 -3.36
C THR A 225 0.32 9.76 -2.99
N LEU A 226 0.82 10.95 -3.33
CA LEU A 226 2.16 11.43 -3.01
C LEU A 226 2.08 12.47 -1.89
N GLY A 227 3.21 13.09 -1.54
CA GLY A 227 3.26 14.13 -0.51
C GLY A 227 3.34 13.61 0.91
N SER A 228 3.12 14.51 1.87
CA SER A 228 2.99 14.16 3.29
C SER A 228 1.66 13.47 3.59
N LEU A 229 1.49 12.93 4.81
CA LEU A 229 0.18 12.42 5.22
C LEU A 229 -0.87 13.53 5.24
N ASP A 230 -0.51 14.70 5.77
CA ASP A 230 -1.37 15.88 5.84
C ASP A 230 -1.90 16.28 4.44
N ASP A 231 -1.05 16.26 3.41
CA ASP A 231 -1.45 16.54 2.02
C ASP A 231 -2.54 15.55 1.55
N SER A 232 -2.35 14.26 1.81
CA SER A 232 -3.33 13.21 1.48
C SER A 232 -4.60 13.35 2.33
N THR A 233 -4.50 13.63 3.62
CA THR A 233 -5.65 13.80 4.52
C THR A 233 -6.51 14.99 4.15
N GLN A 234 -5.89 16.14 3.80
CA GLN A 234 -6.62 17.32 3.31
C GLN A 234 -7.39 17.04 2.01
N THR A 235 -6.93 16.09 1.21
CA THR A 235 -7.63 15.62 0.01
C THR A 235 -8.79 14.69 0.34
N TYR A 236 -8.53 13.64 1.13
CA TYR A 236 -9.50 12.56 1.33
C TYR A 236 -10.60 12.90 2.32
N LEU A 237 -10.32 13.71 3.34
CA LEU A 237 -11.29 14.06 4.38
C LEU A 237 -12.54 14.79 3.79
N PRO A 238 -12.41 15.86 2.97
CA PRO A 238 -13.58 16.46 2.32
C PRO A 238 -14.27 15.54 1.29
N ARG A 239 -13.54 14.60 0.71
CA ARG A 239 -14.10 13.62 -0.25
C ARG A 239 -14.98 12.61 0.49
N ILE A 240 -14.54 12.14 1.66
CA ILE A 240 -15.31 11.26 2.55
C ILE A 240 -16.54 12.00 3.11
N ASP A 241 -16.40 13.26 3.52
CA ASP A 241 -17.54 14.08 3.97
C ASP A 241 -18.63 14.14 2.89
N ARG A 242 -18.25 14.44 1.64
CA ARG A 242 -19.20 14.48 0.52
C ARG A 242 -19.82 13.11 0.22
N TYR A 243 -19.01 12.06 0.18
CA TYR A 243 -19.50 10.69 -0.04
C TYR A 243 -20.53 10.28 1.02
N THR A 244 -20.19 10.45 2.30
CA THR A 244 -21.06 10.05 3.41
C THR A 244 -22.31 10.92 3.50
N ALA A 245 -22.23 12.21 3.16
CA ALA A 245 -23.40 13.07 3.05
C ALA A 245 -24.36 12.63 1.93
N LEU A 246 -23.81 12.27 0.76
CA LEU A 246 -24.60 11.81 -0.39
C LEU A 246 -25.22 10.42 -0.19
N MET A 247 -24.50 9.52 0.49
CA MET A 247 -24.95 8.14 0.75
C MET A 247 -25.81 7.99 2.03
N GLY A 248 -25.94 9.04 2.83
CA GLY A 248 -26.76 9.00 4.05
C GLY A 248 -26.09 8.33 5.25
N ARG A 249 -24.81 8.64 5.51
CA ARG A 249 -24.00 8.20 6.66
C ARG A 249 -24.09 6.68 6.93
N PRO A 250 -23.32 5.87 6.19
CA PRO A 250 -23.32 4.43 6.38
C PRO A 250 -22.90 4.05 7.82
N LYS A 251 -23.64 3.09 8.41
CA LYS A 251 -23.23 2.42 9.66
C LYS A 251 -22.14 1.39 9.39
N ASN A 252 -21.42 1.02 10.44
CA ASN A 252 -20.31 0.07 10.40
C ASN A 252 -19.24 0.46 9.36
N LEU A 253 -18.84 1.73 9.38
CA LEU A 253 -17.87 2.27 8.44
C LEU A 253 -16.46 1.79 8.79
N VAL A 254 -15.74 1.27 7.80
CA VAL A 254 -14.34 0.89 7.91
C VAL A 254 -13.54 1.79 6.97
N ILE A 255 -12.58 2.55 7.52
CA ILE A 255 -11.61 3.26 6.70
C ILE A 255 -10.45 2.30 6.44
N MET A 256 -10.35 1.80 5.23
CA MET A 256 -9.30 0.90 4.79
C MET A 256 -8.22 1.67 4.06
N GLY A 257 -6.97 1.33 4.31
CA GLY A 257 -5.85 1.83 3.54
C GLY A 257 -4.96 0.70 3.05
N TYR A 258 -4.55 0.79 1.79
CA TYR A 258 -3.60 -0.14 1.18
C TYR A 258 -2.20 0.47 1.16
N SER A 259 -1.16 -0.28 1.57
CA SER A 259 0.23 0.21 1.56
C SER A 259 0.38 1.54 2.36
N ARG A 260 0.90 2.62 1.74
CA ARG A 260 0.88 3.98 2.30
C ARG A 260 -0.52 4.48 2.66
N GLY A 261 -1.57 3.98 2.02
CA GLY A 261 -2.95 4.33 2.33
C GLY A 261 -3.33 3.97 3.77
N ALA A 262 -2.70 2.96 4.39
CA ALA A 262 -3.00 2.57 5.78
C ALA A 262 -2.65 3.67 6.80
N PRO A 263 -1.45 4.27 6.80
CA PRO A 263 -1.21 5.44 7.65
C PRO A 263 -2.05 6.65 7.27
N VAL A 264 -2.42 6.85 5.99
CA VAL A 264 -3.38 7.91 5.61
C VAL A 264 -4.76 7.65 6.22
N ALA A 265 -5.23 6.40 6.25
CA ALA A 265 -6.50 6.03 6.86
C ALA A 265 -6.51 6.30 8.38
N LEU A 266 -5.41 6.00 9.06
CA LEU A 266 -5.23 6.34 10.47
C LEU A 266 -5.26 7.85 10.69
N ASP A 267 -4.57 8.61 9.84
CA ASP A 267 -4.49 10.07 9.94
C ASP A 267 -5.82 10.76 9.66
N VAL A 268 -6.57 10.28 8.66
CA VAL A 268 -7.92 10.73 8.35
C VAL A 268 -8.86 10.51 9.53
N VAL A 269 -8.82 9.33 10.17
CA VAL A 269 -9.69 9.05 11.33
C VAL A 269 -9.29 9.88 12.55
N ALA A 270 -7.99 10.01 12.85
CA ALA A 270 -7.49 10.84 13.94
C ALA A 270 -7.90 12.32 13.75
N SER A 271 -7.72 12.85 12.53
CA SER A 271 -8.07 14.22 12.17
C SER A 271 -9.58 14.46 12.23
N ALA A 272 -10.38 13.55 11.67
CA ALA A 272 -11.83 13.61 11.73
C ALA A 272 -12.35 13.60 13.18
N ALA A 273 -11.74 12.77 14.05
CA ALA A 273 -12.12 12.69 15.46
C ALA A 273 -11.80 13.97 16.23
N LYS A 274 -10.63 14.58 15.96
CA LYS A 274 -10.25 15.89 16.54
C LYS A 274 -11.23 16.99 16.15
N ALA A 275 -11.80 16.91 14.95
CA ALA A 275 -12.79 17.83 14.43
C ALA A 275 -14.18 17.17 14.27
N ARG A 276 -14.61 16.34 15.24
CA ARG A 276 -15.83 15.50 15.15
C ARG A 276 -17.08 16.25 14.68
N GLY A 277 -17.25 17.51 15.10
CA GLY A 277 -18.39 18.34 14.67
C GLY A 277 -18.42 18.65 13.17
N ALA A 278 -17.26 18.70 12.52
CA ALA A 278 -17.13 18.88 11.06
C ALA A 278 -17.21 17.56 10.28
N HIS A 279 -16.85 16.44 10.92
CA HIS A 279 -16.79 15.11 10.30
C HIS A 279 -17.68 14.10 11.03
N PRO A 280 -19.00 14.28 11.01
CA PRO A 280 -19.90 13.51 11.86
C PRO A 280 -19.91 12.01 11.54
N TRP A 281 -19.48 11.59 10.33
CA TRP A 281 -19.34 10.18 9.97
C TRP A 281 -18.32 9.42 10.84
N VAL A 282 -17.41 10.11 11.53
CA VAL A 282 -16.40 9.47 12.39
C VAL A 282 -17.04 8.67 13.53
N ASP A 283 -18.25 9.05 13.95
CA ASP A 283 -19.00 8.33 14.99
C ASP A 283 -19.56 6.98 14.50
N ASP A 284 -19.62 6.77 13.18
CA ASP A 284 -20.07 5.54 12.55
C ASP A 284 -18.91 4.60 12.19
N VAL A 285 -17.66 4.99 12.49
CA VAL A 285 -16.45 4.20 12.22
C VAL A 285 -16.38 3.00 13.15
N ALA A 286 -16.56 1.81 12.59
CA ALA A 286 -16.37 0.53 13.28
C ALA A 286 -14.89 0.15 13.45
N GLY A 287 -14.02 0.64 12.57
CA GLY A 287 -12.57 0.47 12.68
C GLY A 287 -11.77 0.99 11.49
N VAL A 288 -10.46 0.85 11.58
CA VAL A 288 -9.49 1.11 10.49
C VAL A 288 -8.92 -0.22 10.02
N ALA A 289 -8.84 -0.44 8.71
CA ALA A 289 -8.23 -1.65 8.14
C ALA A 289 -6.94 -1.32 7.40
N SER A 290 -5.87 -2.02 7.75
CA SER A 290 -4.57 -1.98 7.08
C SER A 290 -4.47 -3.18 6.13
N LEU A 291 -4.32 -2.91 4.84
CA LEU A 291 -4.09 -3.91 3.80
C LEU A 291 -2.64 -3.78 3.33
N ALA A 292 -1.75 -4.67 3.80
CA ALA A 292 -0.31 -4.55 3.62
C ALA A 292 0.23 -3.14 3.98
N GLY A 293 -0.29 -2.56 5.05
CA GLY A 293 0.02 -1.18 5.39
C GLY A 293 1.42 -0.96 5.93
N VAL A 294 1.98 0.24 5.74
CA VAL A 294 3.29 0.62 6.28
C VAL A 294 3.12 1.31 7.64
N LEU A 295 2.67 0.54 8.64
CA LEU A 295 2.21 1.07 9.94
C LEU A 295 3.36 1.57 10.82
N TYR A 296 4.51 0.89 10.76
CA TYR A 296 5.71 1.25 11.52
C TYR A 296 6.94 1.53 10.64
N GLY A 297 6.70 1.83 9.38
CA GLY A 297 7.75 2.13 8.40
C GLY A 297 8.15 0.90 7.60
N THR A 298 9.07 1.08 6.66
CA THR A 298 9.68 -0.02 5.90
C THR A 298 11.18 0.16 5.81
N GLY A 299 11.90 -0.96 5.95
CA GLY A 299 13.36 -0.99 5.83
C GLY A 299 13.84 -0.51 4.46
N LEU A 300 13.01 -0.66 3.42
CA LEU A 300 13.25 -0.07 2.12
C LEU A 300 13.39 1.46 2.23
N ALA A 301 12.35 2.15 2.70
CA ALA A 301 12.37 3.61 2.83
C ALA A 301 13.52 4.09 3.74
N ASP A 302 13.81 3.37 4.82
CA ASP A 302 14.95 3.67 5.69
C ASP A 302 16.29 3.54 4.94
N ALA A 303 16.47 2.48 4.15
CA ALA A 303 17.68 2.24 3.35
C ALA A 303 17.93 3.31 2.28
N THR A 304 16.88 3.94 1.72
CA THR A 304 17.05 5.09 0.79
C THR A 304 17.80 6.26 1.41
N LYS A 305 17.78 6.38 2.74
CA LYS A 305 18.43 7.46 3.48
C LYS A 305 19.79 7.06 4.04
N ALA A 306 20.13 5.77 3.97
CA ALA A 306 21.39 5.27 4.49
C ALA A 306 22.57 5.71 3.59
N PRO A 307 23.67 6.21 4.17
CA PRO A 307 24.88 6.52 3.42
C PRO A 307 25.39 5.31 2.63
N GLY A 308 25.78 5.51 1.38
CA GLY A 308 26.32 4.45 0.52
C GLY A 308 25.28 3.54 -0.11
N ASN A 309 23.98 3.70 0.18
CA ASN A 309 22.93 2.97 -0.52
C ASN A 309 22.87 3.40 -2.01
N GLY A 310 23.00 2.45 -2.92
CA GLY A 310 23.02 2.71 -4.36
C GLY A 310 21.73 3.38 -4.87
N THR A 311 20.57 2.97 -4.35
CA THR A 311 19.31 3.59 -4.74
C THR A 311 19.05 4.91 -4.01
N GLY A 312 19.47 5.03 -2.75
CA GLY A 312 19.51 6.31 -2.06
C GLY A 312 20.28 7.36 -2.86
N ALA A 313 21.42 6.98 -3.45
CA ALA A 313 22.19 7.86 -4.33
C ALA A 313 21.45 8.20 -5.64
N MET A 314 20.65 7.29 -6.20
CA MET A 314 19.81 7.59 -7.38
C MET A 314 18.68 8.55 -7.03
N ILE A 315 18.01 8.35 -5.89
CA ILE A 315 16.98 9.25 -5.37
C ILE A 315 17.56 10.65 -5.17
N GLN A 316 18.73 10.73 -4.54
CA GLN A 316 19.41 11.99 -4.31
C GLN A 316 19.78 12.68 -5.62
N GLU A 317 20.24 11.94 -6.63
CA GLU A 317 20.53 12.53 -7.94
C GLU A 317 19.30 13.14 -8.62
N ILE A 318 18.14 12.49 -8.50
CA ILE A 318 16.87 13.03 -9.02
C ILE A 318 16.44 14.28 -8.24
N ALA A 319 16.59 14.24 -6.91
CA ALA A 319 16.30 15.37 -6.04
C ALA A 319 17.20 16.57 -6.39
N ASP A 320 18.50 16.31 -6.56
CA ASP A 320 19.49 17.31 -6.95
C ASP A 320 19.16 17.89 -8.33
N LEU A 321 18.82 17.03 -9.30
CA LEU A 321 18.39 17.49 -10.61
C LEU A 321 17.18 18.42 -10.50
N ALA A 322 16.12 18.01 -9.79
CA ALA A 322 14.93 18.84 -9.59
C ALA A 322 15.26 20.18 -8.92
N ALA A 323 16.12 20.19 -7.90
CA ALA A 323 16.53 21.39 -7.21
C ALA A 323 17.32 22.36 -8.10
N HIS A 324 18.12 21.84 -9.02
CA HIS A 324 19.03 22.63 -9.85
C HIS A 324 18.50 22.96 -11.25
N LEU A 325 17.39 22.36 -11.69
CA LEU A 325 16.72 22.77 -12.92
C LEU A 325 16.19 24.20 -12.77
N ARG A 326 16.56 25.05 -13.72
CA ARG A 326 16.11 26.44 -13.79
C ARG A 326 14.67 26.47 -14.21
N SER A 327 13.84 27.04 -13.35
CA SER A 327 12.50 27.47 -13.68
C SER A 327 12.57 28.49 -14.80
N CYS A 328 11.70 28.33 -15.79
CA CYS A 328 11.64 29.23 -16.93
C CYS A 328 10.41 30.12 -16.75
N ASP A 329 10.62 31.44 -16.75
CA ASP A 329 9.53 32.41 -16.75
C ASP A 329 9.17 32.73 -18.21
N PRO A 330 7.92 32.47 -18.66
CA PRO A 330 7.51 32.74 -20.03
C PRO A 330 7.56 34.22 -20.41
N ALA A 331 7.65 35.14 -19.44
CA ALA A 331 7.85 36.57 -19.68
C ALA A 331 9.31 36.96 -19.99
N ARG A 332 10.27 36.02 -19.88
CA ARG A 332 11.70 36.32 -20.10
C ARG A 332 12.05 36.47 -21.59
N PRO A 333 13.10 37.25 -21.91
CA PRO A 333 13.63 37.33 -23.26
C PRO A 333 14.02 35.96 -23.84
N LEU A 334 13.81 35.77 -25.15
CA LEU A 334 14.09 34.52 -25.86
C LEU A 334 15.50 33.95 -25.63
N HIS A 335 16.52 34.82 -25.53
CA HIS A 335 17.90 34.40 -25.31
C HIS A 335 18.12 33.82 -23.91
N GLU A 336 17.46 34.36 -22.88
CA GLU A 336 17.50 33.80 -21.53
C GLU A 336 16.77 32.46 -21.46
N ALA A 337 15.63 32.34 -22.15
CA ALA A 337 14.89 31.09 -22.24
C ALA A 337 15.72 30.00 -22.96
N ALA A 338 16.40 30.36 -24.06
CA ALA A 338 17.30 29.47 -24.79
C ALA A 338 18.49 29.03 -23.91
N TRP A 339 19.07 29.95 -23.14
CA TRP A 339 20.15 29.64 -22.21
C TRP A 339 19.71 28.70 -21.09
N ALA A 340 18.58 28.98 -20.43
CA ALA A 340 18.02 28.12 -19.40
C ALA A 340 17.73 26.71 -19.93
N ARG A 341 17.23 26.60 -21.16
CA ARG A 341 17.01 25.31 -21.83
C ARG A 341 18.31 24.54 -22.06
N SER A 342 19.37 25.22 -22.53
CA SER A 342 20.68 24.60 -22.73
C SER A 342 21.25 24.07 -21.42
N GLU A 343 21.25 24.87 -20.35
CA GLU A 343 21.73 24.46 -19.03
C GLU A 343 20.93 23.29 -18.47
N ASN A 344 19.61 23.35 -18.52
CA ASN A 344 18.75 22.26 -18.07
C ASN A 344 19.01 20.98 -18.89
N THR A 345 19.24 21.08 -20.21
CA THR A 345 19.58 19.92 -21.07
C THR A 345 20.90 19.28 -20.64
N ALA A 346 21.91 20.09 -20.31
CA ALA A 346 23.18 19.60 -19.79
C ALA A 346 23.00 18.88 -18.44
N ARG A 347 22.20 19.46 -17.52
CA ARG A 347 21.86 18.84 -16.23
C ARG A 347 21.14 17.52 -16.37
N TRP A 348 20.12 17.46 -17.24
CA TRP A 348 19.41 16.23 -17.57
C TRP A 348 20.36 15.14 -18.06
N THR A 349 21.21 15.49 -19.02
CA THR A 349 22.17 14.54 -19.63
C THR A 349 23.15 14.01 -18.59
N GLY A 350 23.71 14.90 -17.75
CA GLY A 350 24.61 14.52 -16.67
C GLY A 350 23.95 13.60 -15.65
N SER A 351 22.72 13.93 -15.24
CA SER A 351 21.98 13.15 -14.24
C SER A 351 21.63 11.76 -14.77
N ILE A 352 21.15 11.68 -16.02
CA ILE A 352 20.92 10.42 -16.73
C ILE A 352 22.15 9.53 -16.73
N ALA A 353 23.31 10.09 -17.09
CA ALA A 353 24.56 9.34 -17.15
C ALA A 353 24.97 8.82 -15.77
N LYS A 354 24.82 9.65 -14.73
CA LYS A 354 25.12 9.27 -13.34
C LYS A 354 24.15 8.20 -12.82
N ILE A 355 22.85 8.32 -13.09
CA ILE A 355 21.86 7.29 -12.77
C ILE A 355 22.20 5.98 -13.47
N ALA A 356 22.49 5.99 -14.78
CA ALA A 356 22.84 4.76 -15.51
C ALA A 356 24.09 4.09 -14.92
N TRP A 357 25.07 4.88 -14.53
CA TRP A 357 26.26 4.40 -13.83
C TRP A 357 25.94 3.81 -12.45
N LEU A 358 25.10 4.48 -11.64
CA LEU A 358 24.63 3.97 -10.34
C LEU A 358 23.88 2.64 -10.52
N MET A 359 22.96 2.56 -11.49
CA MET A 359 22.20 1.35 -11.80
C MET A 359 23.09 0.17 -12.18
N SER A 360 24.15 0.39 -12.96
CA SER A 360 25.10 -0.65 -13.34
C SER A 360 25.88 -1.25 -12.15
N ARG A 361 25.83 -0.59 -10.99
CA ARG A 361 26.48 -1.00 -9.75
C ARG A 361 25.52 -1.56 -8.71
N LEU A 362 24.22 -1.59 -9.00
CA LEU A 362 23.28 -2.25 -8.10
C LEU A 362 23.64 -3.75 -8.04
N PRO A 363 23.64 -4.34 -6.84
CA PRO A 363 23.85 -5.77 -6.69
C PRO A 363 22.81 -6.53 -7.51
N LYS A 364 23.25 -7.63 -8.10
CA LYS A 364 22.36 -8.63 -8.67
C LYS A 364 22.08 -9.64 -7.57
N HIS A 365 20.82 -10.04 -7.45
CA HIS A 365 20.38 -11.10 -6.55
C HIS A 365 20.52 -12.46 -7.26
N PRO A 366 21.58 -13.25 -7.01
CA PRO A 366 21.74 -14.59 -7.61
C PRO A 366 20.56 -15.51 -7.30
N GLU A 367 19.79 -15.21 -6.26
CA GLU A 367 18.56 -15.88 -5.87
C GLU A 367 17.49 -15.82 -6.97
N ILE A 368 17.41 -14.72 -7.72
CA ILE A 368 16.46 -14.58 -8.84
C ILE A 368 16.78 -15.60 -9.94
N ASP A 369 18.06 -15.80 -10.23
CA ASP A 369 18.51 -16.79 -11.20
C ASP A 369 18.28 -18.22 -10.67
N ALA A 370 18.53 -18.46 -9.38
CA ALA A 370 18.27 -19.74 -8.72
C ALA A 370 16.78 -20.12 -8.73
N GLU A 371 15.89 -19.13 -8.60
CA GLU A 371 14.44 -19.30 -8.71
C GLU A 371 13.95 -19.47 -10.15
N ARG A 372 14.85 -19.36 -11.14
CA ARG A 372 14.53 -19.42 -12.58
C ARG A 372 13.48 -18.39 -12.99
N ILE A 373 13.42 -17.27 -12.27
CA ILE A 373 12.60 -16.13 -12.65
C ILE A 373 13.35 -15.47 -13.78
N ALA A 374 12.81 -15.54 -15.00
CA ALA A 374 13.47 -15.00 -16.19
C ALA A 374 13.93 -13.56 -15.90
N SER A 375 15.25 -13.34 -15.88
CA SER A 375 15.84 -12.09 -15.43
C SER A 375 15.18 -10.89 -16.13
N ALA A 376 14.89 -9.83 -15.36
CA ALA A 376 14.16 -8.66 -15.83
C ALA A 376 14.85 -7.88 -16.98
N THR A 377 16.01 -8.33 -17.45
CA THR A 377 16.75 -7.74 -18.58
C THR A 377 15.91 -7.66 -19.86
N ALA A 378 14.96 -8.59 -20.08
CA ALA A 378 14.03 -8.54 -21.20
C ALA A 378 12.87 -7.52 -21.04
N ASP A 379 12.58 -7.05 -19.83
CA ASP A 379 11.43 -6.18 -19.51
C ASP A 379 11.82 -4.71 -19.21
N LEU A 380 13.12 -4.36 -19.24
CA LEU A 380 13.61 -2.97 -19.17
C LEU A 380 12.92 -2.06 -20.18
N GLY A 381 12.64 -2.56 -21.40
CA GLY A 381 11.91 -1.81 -22.43
C GLY A 381 10.44 -1.52 -22.07
N ARG A 382 9.79 -2.35 -21.24
CA ARG A 382 8.39 -2.16 -20.81
C ARG A 382 8.28 -1.29 -19.57
N PHE A 383 9.17 -1.51 -18.61
CA PHE A 383 9.33 -0.59 -17.49
C PHE A 383 9.66 0.82 -18.03
N ALA A 384 10.56 0.92 -19.01
CA ALA A 384 10.84 2.16 -19.73
C ALA A 384 9.63 2.74 -20.47
N LYS A 385 8.67 1.93 -20.94
CA LYS A 385 7.41 2.42 -21.55
C LYS A 385 6.43 2.99 -20.52
N LEU A 386 6.27 2.39 -19.33
CA LEU A 386 5.46 2.96 -18.24
C LEU A 386 6.03 4.32 -17.81
N ILE A 387 7.34 4.34 -17.66
CA ILE A 387 8.19 5.50 -17.40
C ILE A 387 8.06 6.55 -18.50
N GLN A 388 8.07 6.12 -19.75
CA GLN A 388 7.86 6.98 -20.89
C GLN A 388 6.46 7.58 -20.85
N ARG A 389 5.45 6.77 -20.53
CA ARG A 389 4.07 7.24 -20.41
C ARG A 389 3.94 8.29 -19.30
N ILE A 390 4.44 8.01 -18.10
CA ILE A 390 4.35 8.96 -16.96
C ILE A 390 5.11 10.27 -17.28
N VAL A 391 6.29 10.19 -17.88
CA VAL A 391 7.16 11.37 -18.04
C VAL A 391 7.05 12.08 -19.39
N PHE A 392 6.62 11.39 -20.44
CA PHE A 392 6.49 11.99 -21.76
C PHE A 392 5.03 12.09 -22.21
N ASP A 393 4.11 11.22 -21.78
CA ASP A 393 2.76 11.21 -22.37
C ASP A 393 1.66 11.76 -21.43
N ASP A 394 1.60 11.29 -20.17
CA ASP A 394 0.46 11.50 -19.28
C ASP A 394 0.66 12.62 -18.23
N ALA A 395 1.85 12.73 -17.61
CA ALA A 395 2.04 13.58 -16.43
C ALA A 395 2.97 14.78 -16.65
N LEU A 396 4.10 14.60 -17.34
CA LEU A 396 5.10 15.66 -17.52
C LEU A 396 5.24 16.22 -18.94
N ASN A 397 4.68 15.56 -19.97
CA ASN A 397 4.71 16.00 -21.38
C ASN A 397 6.10 16.46 -21.89
N LEU A 398 7.19 15.86 -21.40
CA LEU A 398 8.56 16.35 -21.65
C LEU A 398 8.99 16.26 -23.13
N ASP A 399 8.20 15.62 -23.99
CA ASP A 399 8.50 15.39 -25.41
C ASP A 399 7.87 16.42 -26.36
N ASP A 400 7.18 17.44 -25.84
CA ASP A 400 6.84 18.68 -26.55
C ASP A 400 7.90 19.78 -26.32
N PRO A 401 9.01 19.76 -27.08
CA PRO A 401 10.09 20.74 -26.98
C PRO A 401 9.71 22.14 -27.47
N LEU A 402 8.52 22.35 -28.05
CA LEU A 402 8.13 23.58 -28.72
C LEU A 402 6.96 24.31 -28.01
N GLY A 403 6.08 23.59 -27.31
CA GLY A 403 4.87 24.18 -26.70
C GLY A 403 4.98 24.59 -25.23
N ASP A 404 5.56 23.76 -24.35
CA ASP A 404 5.45 23.98 -22.88
C ASP A 404 6.64 23.47 -22.05
N TYR A 405 7.86 23.69 -22.56
CA TYR A 405 9.09 23.29 -21.86
C TYR A 405 9.17 23.85 -20.42
N CYS A 406 8.68 25.06 -20.19
CA CYS A 406 8.72 25.73 -18.89
C CYS A 406 7.78 25.04 -17.88
N GLY A 407 6.52 24.79 -18.27
CA GLY A 407 5.56 24.09 -17.42
C GLY A 407 6.03 22.69 -17.10
N ASN A 408 6.65 22.01 -18.05
CA ASN A 408 7.24 20.69 -17.91
C ASN A 408 8.32 20.60 -16.81
N ILE A 409 9.21 21.61 -16.71
CA ILE A 409 10.20 21.69 -15.63
C ILE A 409 9.52 21.84 -14.27
N GLU A 410 8.52 22.71 -14.15
CA GLU A 410 7.80 22.92 -12.90
C GLU A 410 7.01 21.67 -12.46
N ARG A 411 6.38 20.98 -13.42
CA ARG A 411 5.71 19.69 -13.19
C ARG A 411 6.69 18.66 -12.65
N PHE A 412 7.87 18.53 -13.26
CA PHE A 412 8.89 17.59 -12.80
C PHE A 412 9.35 17.94 -11.37
N LYS A 413 9.67 19.20 -11.11
CA LYS A 413 10.10 19.67 -9.78
C LYS A 413 9.03 19.39 -8.71
N LYS A 414 7.77 19.67 -9.02
CA LYS A 414 6.63 19.41 -8.13
C LYS A 414 6.46 17.91 -7.88
N MET A 415 6.48 17.08 -8.93
CA MET A 415 6.33 15.63 -8.82
C MET A 415 7.45 15.00 -7.98
N VAL A 416 8.71 15.39 -8.21
CA VAL A 416 9.86 14.93 -7.42
C VAL A 416 9.69 15.32 -5.96
N THR A 417 9.36 16.58 -5.68
CA THR A 417 9.14 17.07 -4.31
C THR A 417 8.05 16.28 -3.58
N MET A 418 6.91 16.06 -4.23
CA MET A 418 5.81 15.29 -3.63
C MET A 418 6.19 13.81 -3.46
N THR A 419 6.94 13.24 -4.41
CA THR A 419 7.44 11.86 -4.31
C THR A 419 8.35 11.68 -3.10
N LEU A 420 9.35 12.56 -2.92
CA LEU A 420 10.29 12.50 -1.80
C LEU A 420 9.57 12.62 -0.45
N ARG A 421 8.60 13.54 -0.34
CA ARG A 421 7.74 13.66 0.86
C ARG A 421 6.90 12.39 1.10
N GLY A 422 6.44 11.76 0.02
CA GLY A 422 5.74 10.47 0.05
C GLY A 422 6.63 9.38 0.63
N VAL A 423 7.85 9.23 0.12
CA VAL A 423 8.84 8.27 0.61
C VAL A 423 9.22 8.55 2.07
N ASP A 424 9.38 9.82 2.44
CA ASP A 424 9.66 10.21 3.83
C ASP A 424 8.58 9.70 4.79
N SER A 425 7.31 9.75 4.39
CA SER A 425 6.18 9.23 5.16
C SER A 425 6.17 7.70 5.31
N LEU A 426 7.05 6.97 4.62
CA LEU A 426 7.20 5.52 4.74
C LEU A 426 8.36 5.10 5.64
N THR A 427 9.18 6.04 6.11
CA THR A 427 10.31 5.75 7.00
C THR A 427 9.83 5.39 8.41
N THR A 428 10.60 4.54 9.09
CA THR A 428 10.35 4.17 10.49
C THR A 428 10.30 5.40 11.38
N ALA A 429 11.27 6.31 11.23
CA ALA A 429 11.30 7.56 11.98
C ALA A 429 10.01 8.37 11.82
N SER A 430 9.51 8.54 10.58
CA SER A 430 8.26 9.26 10.33
C SER A 430 7.05 8.55 10.94
N ARG A 431 6.98 7.22 10.87
CA ARG A 431 5.85 6.47 11.42
C ARG A 431 5.83 6.47 12.94
N LEU A 432 6.98 6.28 13.59
CA LEU A 432 7.07 6.38 15.04
C LEU A 432 6.75 7.80 15.52
N ALA A 433 7.19 8.84 14.81
CA ALA A 433 6.82 10.22 15.12
C ALA A 433 5.31 10.46 15.04
N TRP A 434 4.63 9.89 14.03
CA TRP A 434 3.17 9.97 13.92
C TRP A 434 2.49 9.31 15.13
N TRP A 435 2.87 8.08 15.48
CA TRP A 435 2.30 7.36 16.63
C TRP A 435 2.46 8.09 17.96
N ARG A 436 3.58 8.80 18.16
CA ARG A 436 3.85 9.59 19.37
C ARG A 436 2.93 10.80 19.54
N THR A 437 2.40 11.33 18.44
CA THR A 437 1.74 12.64 18.41
C THR A 437 0.25 12.59 18.09
N HIS A 438 -0.22 11.50 17.48
CA HIS A 438 -1.61 11.34 17.07
C HIS A 438 -2.36 10.39 17.99
N VAL A 439 -3.64 10.67 18.18
CA VAL A 439 -4.54 9.88 19.02
C VAL A 439 -5.75 9.45 18.20
N LEU A 440 -5.97 8.14 18.12
CA LEU A 440 -7.17 7.53 17.57
C LEU A 440 -8.32 7.59 18.59
N PRO A 441 -9.58 7.65 18.14
CA PRO A 441 -10.75 7.57 19.03
C PRO A 441 -10.67 6.40 20.03
N PRO A 442 -11.12 6.58 21.28
CA PRO A 442 -11.22 5.48 22.23
C PRO A 442 -12.04 4.32 21.67
N GLY A 443 -11.56 3.09 21.86
CA GLY A 443 -12.24 1.89 21.36
C GLY A 443 -12.08 1.63 19.86
N THR A 444 -11.24 2.41 19.15
CA THR A 444 -10.92 2.15 17.74
C THR A 444 -10.41 0.72 17.56
N ARG A 445 -11.04 0.00 16.63
CA ARG A 445 -10.57 -1.30 16.16
C ARG A 445 -9.61 -1.08 15.00
N VAL A 446 -8.45 -1.72 15.04
CA VAL A 446 -7.52 -1.72 13.92
C VAL A 446 -7.33 -3.15 13.43
N PHE A 447 -7.75 -3.40 12.21
CA PHE A 447 -7.65 -4.68 11.54
C PHE A 447 -6.41 -4.69 10.64
N SER A 448 -5.57 -5.71 10.73
CA SER A 448 -4.36 -5.84 9.90
C SER A 448 -4.42 -7.13 9.08
N VAL A 449 -4.38 -6.97 7.77
CA VAL A 449 -4.17 -8.04 6.80
C VAL A 449 -2.78 -7.84 6.20
N THR A 450 -1.90 -8.81 6.38
CA THR A 450 -0.55 -8.75 5.82
C THR A 450 -0.42 -9.74 4.67
N ALA A 451 0.61 -9.55 3.85
CA ALA A 451 1.04 -10.52 2.87
C ALA A 451 2.47 -10.95 3.15
N THR A 452 2.89 -12.05 2.56
CA THR A 452 4.30 -12.45 2.49
C THR A 452 4.52 -13.26 1.23
N MET A 453 5.65 -13.00 0.57
CA MET A 453 6.13 -13.86 -0.49
C MET A 453 6.75 -15.14 0.11
N GLY A 454 7.20 -16.05 -0.74
CA GLY A 454 7.88 -17.25 -0.28
C GLY A 454 9.26 -17.00 0.31
N ASP A 455 9.77 -17.98 1.07
CA ASP A 455 11.09 -17.94 1.72
C ASP A 455 12.18 -17.39 0.81
N ALA A 456 13.15 -16.70 1.41
CA ALA A 456 14.38 -16.34 0.71
C ALA A 456 15.12 -17.62 0.27
N THR A 457 15.61 -17.62 -0.97
CA THR A 457 16.43 -18.70 -1.49
C THR A 457 17.74 -18.77 -0.70
N ARG A 458 18.06 -19.96 -0.18
CA ARG A 458 19.28 -20.21 0.59
C ARG A 458 20.01 -21.43 0.02
N GLY A 459 21.33 -21.31 -0.12
CA GLY A 459 22.15 -22.40 -0.67
C GLY A 459 21.75 -22.80 -2.10
N GLY A 460 21.18 -21.87 -2.88
CA GLY A 460 20.71 -22.14 -4.25
C GLY A 460 19.40 -22.93 -4.34
N HIS A 461 18.73 -23.20 -3.23
CA HIS A 461 17.47 -23.93 -3.19
C HIS A 461 16.29 -23.00 -2.95
N ALA A 462 15.49 -22.78 -4.01
CA ALA A 462 14.25 -22.04 -3.93
C ALA A 462 13.17 -22.87 -3.20
N TRP A 463 12.41 -22.22 -2.31
CA TRP A 463 11.25 -22.84 -1.70
C TRP A 463 10.14 -23.03 -2.75
N PRO A 464 9.47 -24.20 -2.83
CA PRO A 464 8.53 -24.49 -3.93
C PRO A 464 7.41 -23.46 -4.11
N LEU A 465 6.91 -22.85 -3.03
CA LEU A 465 5.84 -21.83 -3.12
C LEU A 465 6.33 -20.45 -3.55
N ALA A 466 7.64 -20.19 -3.56
CA ALA A 466 8.18 -18.92 -4.05
C ALA A 466 7.82 -18.70 -5.52
N THR A 467 7.74 -19.77 -6.33
CA THR A 467 7.49 -19.69 -7.77
C THR A 467 6.25 -20.49 -8.22
N ASP A 468 5.40 -20.92 -7.27
CA ASP A 468 4.20 -21.69 -7.57
C ASP A 468 3.19 -20.86 -8.38
N ALA A 469 2.87 -21.34 -9.59
CA ALA A 469 2.02 -20.65 -10.55
C ALA A 469 0.55 -20.52 -10.12
N GLU A 470 0.10 -21.28 -9.11
CA GLU A 470 -1.26 -21.18 -8.57
C GLU A 470 -1.47 -19.94 -7.70
N VAL A 471 -0.38 -19.41 -7.14
CA VAL A 471 -0.37 -18.26 -6.23
C VAL A 471 0.37 -17.05 -6.80
N ASN A 472 1.37 -17.28 -7.67
CA ASN A 472 2.22 -16.25 -8.23
C ASN A 472 2.23 -16.30 -9.76
N ASP A 473 2.11 -15.14 -10.43
CA ASP A 473 2.41 -15.05 -11.86
C ASP A 473 3.89 -14.71 -12.07
N THR A 474 4.74 -15.75 -12.04
CA THR A 474 6.21 -15.61 -12.16
C THR A 474 6.68 -15.01 -13.49
N ARG A 475 5.79 -14.93 -14.48
CA ARG A 475 6.09 -14.32 -15.78
C ARG A 475 5.75 -12.84 -15.83
N SER A 476 4.90 -12.36 -14.92
CA SER A 476 4.50 -10.96 -14.86
C SER A 476 5.67 -10.04 -14.53
N VAL A 477 5.64 -8.82 -15.07
CA VAL A 477 6.60 -7.76 -14.71
C VAL A 477 6.48 -7.44 -13.22
N ASP A 478 5.25 -7.41 -12.70
CA ASP A 478 4.96 -7.18 -11.29
C ASP A 478 5.70 -8.16 -10.39
N PHE A 479 5.54 -9.46 -10.61
CA PHE A 479 6.18 -10.47 -9.77
C PHE A 479 7.70 -10.41 -9.84
N LYS A 480 8.29 -10.25 -11.04
CA LYS A 480 9.75 -10.15 -11.19
C LYS A 480 10.33 -8.95 -10.44
N SER A 481 9.68 -7.79 -10.59
CA SER A 481 10.07 -6.55 -9.92
C SER A 481 9.95 -6.71 -8.41
N LEU A 482 8.80 -7.19 -7.93
CA LEU A 482 8.56 -7.36 -6.50
C LEU A 482 9.42 -8.46 -5.89
N ARG A 483 9.77 -9.52 -6.62
CA ARG A 483 10.71 -10.53 -6.08
C ARG A 483 12.13 -9.98 -5.95
N THR A 484 12.55 -9.10 -6.84
CA THR A 484 13.80 -8.33 -6.66
C THR A 484 13.71 -7.47 -5.39
N ASN A 485 12.59 -6.77 -5.20
CA ASN A 485 12.35 -5.92 -4.03
C ASN A 485 12.26 -6.70 -2.71
N PHE A 486 11.79 -7.95 -2.78
CA PHE A 486 11.80 -8.87 -1.66
C PHE A 486 13.23 -9.13 -1.18
N TYR A 487 14.17 -9.37 -2.08
CA TYR A 487 15.58 -9.60 -1.72
C TYR A 487 16.27 -8.34 -1.24
N ASP A 488 15.99 -7.22 -1.88
CA ASP A 488 16.37 -5.88 -1.43
C ASP A 488 15.93 -5.59 0.02
N LEU A 489 14.65 -5.85 0.33
CA LEU A 489 14.12 -5.68 1.69
C LEU A 489 14.66 -6.74 2.65
N PHE A 490 14.86 -7.97 2.19
CA PHE A 490 15.49 -9.03 2.98
C PHE A 490 16.91 -8.64 3.38
N ASP A 491 17.72 -8.13 2.46
CA ASP A 491 19.08 -7.66 2.75
C ASP A 491 19.08 -6.45 3.68
N ALA A 492 18.11 -5.55 3.54
CA ALA A 492 17.99 -4.36 4.37
C ALA A 492 17.49 -4.64 5.79
N SER A 493 16.68 -5.69 5.99
CA SER A 493 15.98 -5.96 7.26
C SER A 493 16.36 -7.27 7.95
N GLY A 494 16.91 -8.22 7.21
CA GLY A 494 17.12 -9.60 7.63
C GLY A 494 15.84 -10.44 7.76
N LEU A 495 14.69 -9.97 7.25
CA LEU A 495 13.38 -10.59 7.50
C LEU A 495 12.78 -11.26 6.25
N ASP A 496 12.63 -12.59 6.27
CA ASP A 496 11.95 -13.34 5.19
C ASP A 496 10.46 -13.05 5.10
N LEU A 497 9.82 -12.75 6.24
CA LEU A 497 8.39 -12.45 6.29
C LEU A 497 8.14 -11.02 5.78
N ASN A 498 8.23 -10.86 4.47
CA ASN A 498 7.97 -9.60 3.79
C ASN A 498 7.22 -9.83 2.47
N ASP A 499 6.47 -8.83 2.05
CA ASP A 499 5.66 -8.87 0.84
C ASP A 499 6.32 -8.19 -0.35
N SER A 500 7.63 -7.91 -0.28
CA SER A 500 8.46 -7.05 -1.13
C SER A 500 8.47 -5.55 -0.84
N GLN A 501 7.55 -5.03 -0.03
CA GLN A 501 7.55 -3.59 0.29
C GLN A 501 7.52 -3.32 1.79
N VAL A 502 6.92 -4.22 2.57
CA VAL A 502 6.86 -4.13 4.03
C VAL A 502 7.02 -5.50 4.66
N THR A 503 7.64 -5.53 5.83
CA THR A 503 7.79 -6.74 6.65
C THR A 503 6.53 -6.95 7.49
N LEU A 504 6.18 -8.20 7.75
CA LEU A 504 5.03 -8.56 8.58
C LEU A 504 5.01 -7.81 9.93
N PRO A 505 6.10 -7.75 10.73
CA PRO A 505 6.07 -7.02 12.00
C PRO A 505 5.82 -5.51 11.85
N ARG A 506 6.09 -4.91 10.69
CA ARG A 506 5.84 -3.48 10.44
C ARG A 506 4.49 -3.19 9.78
N ALA A 507 3.77 -4.24 9.37
CA ALA A 507 2.47 -4.15 8.68
C ALA A 507 1.24 -4.45 9.54
N ARG A 508 1.44 -4.79 10.81
CA ARG A 508 0.37 -5.04 11.80
C ARG A 508 0.55 -4.17 13.03
N ILE A 509 -0.53 -3.98 13.78
CA ILE A 509 -0.49 -3.29 15.06
C ILE A 509 0.02 -4.19 16.18
N TRP A 510 0.88 -3.64 17.04
CA TRP A 510 1.34 -4.23 18.30
C TRP A 510 0.74 -3.45 19.48
N PRO A 511 -0.25 -4.00 20.20
CA PRO A 511 -0.87 -3.36 21.35
C PRO A 511 0.14 -2.88 22.40
N GLU A 512 1.24 -3.60 22.57
CA GLU A 512 2.28 -3.30 23.56
C GLU A 512 3.14 -2.10 23.16
N LEU A 513 3.30 -1.81 21.85
CA LEU A 513 4.04 -0.63 21.39
C LEU A 513 3.34 0.68 21.76
N HIS A 514 2.01 0.70 21.76
CA HIS A 514 1.26 1.95 21.86
C HIS A 514 1.41 2.68 23.20
N PRO A 515 1.29 2.01 24.37
CA PRO A 515 1.53 2.68 25.65
C PRO A 515 2.94 3.26 25.78
N VAL A 516 3.93 2.66 25.12
CA VAL A 516 5.32 3.13 25.15
C VAL A 516 5.52 4.34 24.21
N LEU A 517 4.95 4.27 23.01
CA LEU A 517 5.06 5.35 22.03
C LEU A 517 4.21 6.57 22.38
N ASN A 518 3.00 6.35 22.91
CA ASN A 518 2.06 7.41 23.25
C ASN A 518 1.21 7.01 24.45
N PRO A 519 1.64 7.34 25.68
CA PRO A 519 0.89 7.05 26.90
C PRO A 519 -0.51 7.69 26.96
N GLY A 520 -0.76 8.73 26.14
CA GLY A 520 -2.07 9.39 26.04
C GLY A 520 -3.07 8.66 25.16
N GLN A 521 -2.64 7.68 24.36
CA GLN A 521 -3.51 6.87 23.53
C GLN A 521 -4.25 5.83 24.38
N ALA A 522 -5.58 5.88 24.37
CA ALA A 522 -6.40 4.81 24.94
C ALA A 522 -6.10 3.46 24.24
N PRO A 523 -6.20 2.31 24.94
CA PRO A 523 -5.90 1.01 24.35
C PRO A 523 -6.62 0.77 23.02
N ILE A 524 -5.84 0.41 21.99
CA ILE A 524 -6.33 0.10 20.65
C ILE A 524 -6.75 -1.38 20.62
N LYS A 525 -7.93 -1.66 20.06
CA LYS A 525 -8.37 -3.04 19.82
C LYS A 525 -7.74 -3.54 18.53
N ALA A 526 -6.57 -4.15 18.62
CA ALA A 526 -5.85 -4.67 17.47
C ALA A 526 -6.35 -6.06 17.09
N TYR A 527 -6.64 -6.26 15.81
CA TYR A 527 -7.02 -7.53 15.23
C TYR A 527 -6.06 -7.87 14.11
N PHE A 528 -5.35 -8.98 14.24
CA PHE A 528 -4.55 -9.53 13.17
C PHE A 528 -5.36 -10.61 12.45
N MET A 529 -5.65 -10.39 11.16
CA MET A 529 -6.41 -11.33 10.34
C MET A 529 -5.50 -12.44 9.78
N GLY A 530 -4.19 -12.21 9.69
CA GLY A 530 -3.22 -13.21 9.24
C GLY A 530 -2.34 -12.72 8.09
N ALA A 531 -1.55 -13.65 7.56
CA ALA A 531 -0.63 -13.42 6.43
C ALA A 531 -1.10 -14.19 5.19
N LEU A 532 -1.20 -13.50 4.07
CA LEU A 532 -1.59 -14.07 2.78
C LEU A 532 -0.37 -14.41 1.93
N GLY A 533 -0.42 -15.55 1.24
CA GLY A 533 0.63 -16.04 0.35
C GLY A 533 0.59 -15.33 -1.00
N THR A 534 0.99 -14.06 -1.03
CA THR A 534 1.06 -13.23 -2.24
C THR A 534 2.06 -12.09 -2.05
N HIS A 535 2.38 -11.37 -3.11
CA HIS A 535 3.20 -10.16 -3.06
C HIS A 535 2.36 -8.90 -2.80
N HIS A 536 3.02 -7.80 -2.44
CA HIS A 536 2.40 -6.54 -2.03
C HIS A 536 1.27 -6.10 -2.98
N TRP A 537 1.54 -6.05 -4.29
CA TRP A 537 0.55 -5.63 -5.28
C TRP A 537 -0.56 -6.65 -5.52
N GLY A 538 -0.27 -7.95 -5.46
CA GLY A 538 -1.24 -9.02 -5.74
C GLY A 538 -2.39 -9.05 -4.74
N LEU A 539 -2.15 -8.50 -3.55
CA LEU A 539 -3.14 -8.31 -2.50
C LEU A 539 -4.27 -7.34 -2.90
N ALA A 540 -3.96 -6.33 -3.70
CA ALA A 540 -4.89 -5.26 -4.05
C ALA A 540 -5.25 -5.25 -5.54
N PHE A 541 -4.29 -5.48 -6.43
CA PHE A 541 -4.47 -5.35 -7.87
C PHE A 541 -4.43 -6.71 -8.55
N PRO A 542 -5.24 -6.93 -9.61
CA PRO A 542 -4.96 -8.01 -10.55
C PRO A 542 -3.60 -7.77 -11.20
N ARG A 543 -3.24 -6.53 -11.51
CA ARG A 543 -1.98 -6.17 -12.15
C ARG A 543 -1.70 -4.68 -11.96
N ALA A 544 -0.45 -4.33 -11.69
CA ALA A 544 -0.02 -2.94 -11.66
C ALA A 544 0.55 -2.51 -13.02
N ILE A 545 1.30 -3.39 -13.68
CA ILE A 545 1.96 -3.11 -14.97
C ILE A 545 1.44 -4.08 -16.05
N PRO A 546 0.81 -3.57 -17.13
CA PRO A 546 0.33 -4.39 -18.25
C PRO A 546 1.43 -5.24 -18.91
N THR A 547 1.12 -6.52 -19.17
CA THR A 547 1.96 -7.44 -19.97
C THR A 547 1.31 -7.72 -21.33
N GLN A 548 2.10 -7.88 -22.40
CA GLN A 548 1.58 -8.07 -23.77
C GLN A 548 0.81 -9.39 -23.98
N ASP A 549 1.04 -10.40 -23.15
CA ASP A 549 0.62 -11.78 -23.46
C ASP A 549 -0.81 -12.13 -23.00
N GLY A 550 -1.66 -11.14 -22.72
CA GLY A 550 -3.03 -11.38 -22.25
C GLY A 550 -3.10 -12.21 -20.95
N LEU A 551 -1.99 -12.30 -20.20
CA LEU A 551 -1.94 -12.99 -18.92
C LEU A 551 -2.91 -12.32 -17.95
N ARG A 552 -3.60 -13.17 -17.17
CA ARG A 552 -4.74 -12.80 -16.32
C ARG A 552 -4.39 -11.90 -15.12
N GLY A 553 -3.12 -11.50 -14.98
CA GLY A 553 -2.60 -10.84 -13.78
C GLY A 553 -2.36 -11.83 -12.64
N ASN A 554 -2.02 -11.30 -11.46
CA ASN A 554 -1.86 -12.05 -10.24
C ASN A 554 -3.16 -12.84 -9.90
N PRO A 555 -3.06 -14.17 -9.68
CA PRO A 555 -4.22 -15.05 -9.54
C PRO A 555 -4.91 -14.98 -8.16
N PHE A 556 -4.43 -14.12 -7.26
CA PHE A 556 -4.92 -14.03 -5.89
C PHE A 556 -6.43 -13.64 -5.85
N PRO A 557 -7.27 -14.31 -5.05
CA PRO A 557 -8.72 -14.13 -5.09
C PRO A 557 -9.20 -12.94 -4.22
N ARG A 558 -9.02 -11.72 -4.75
CA ARG A 558 -9.34 -10.45 -4.07
C ARG A 558 -10.81 -10.29 -3.68
N THR A 559 -11.76 -10.80 -4.46
CA THR A 559 -13.19 -10.77 -4.08
C THR A 559 -13.44 -11.58 -2.81
N ALA A 560 -12.96 -12.82 -2.75
CA ALA A 560 -13.08 -13.67 -1.58
C ALA A 560 -12.37 -13.05 -0.35
N LEU A 561 -11.24 -12.36 -0.57
CA LEU A 561 -10.58 -11.58 0.49
C LEU A 561 -11.52 -10.50 1.05
N MET A 562 -12.13 -9.68 0.20
CA MET A 562 -13.05 -8.62 0.66
C MET A 562 -14.27 -9.19 1.40
N GLN A 563 -14.80 -10.34 0.97
CA GLN A 563 -15.87 -11.05 1.68
C GLN A 563 -15.45 -11.53 3.06
N ALA A 564 -14.27 -12.16 3.16
CA ALA A 564 -13.72 -12.63 4.42
C ALA A 564 -13.44 -11.48 5.38
N MET A 565 -12.89 -10.37 4.89
CA MET A 565 -12.66 -9.16 5.69
C MET A 565 -13.97 -8.57 6.22
N GLY A 566 -14.99 -8.44 5.36
CA GLY A 566 -16.31 -7.95 5.78
C GLY A 566 -16.95 -8.84 6.85
N THR A 567 -16.86 -10.17 6.67
CA THR A 567 -17.36 -11.15 7.63
C THR A 567 -16.64 -11.04 8.96
N PHE A 568 -15.30 -11.01 8.94
CA PHE A 568 -14.48 -10.89 10.14
C PHE A 568 -14.79 -9.62 10.92
N VAL A 569 -14.92 -8.48 10.23
CA VAL A 569 -15.29 -7.20 10.86
C VAL A 569 -16.69 -7.30 11.49
N SER A 570 -17.65 -7.88 10.78
CA SER A 570 -19.00 -8.12 11.32
C SER A 570 -18.97 -8.98 12.58
N GLN A 571 -18.22 -10.09 12.57
CA GLN A 571 -18.05 -10.96 13.73
C GLN A 571 -17.44 -10.21 14.92
N ALA A 572 -16.40 -9.40 14.67
CA ALA A 572 -15.77 -8.58 15.70
C ALA A 572 -16.75 -7.58 16.32
N ILE A 573 -17.56 -6.89 15.50
CA ILE A 573 -18.62 -5.98 15.97
C ILE A 573 -19.64 -6.72 16.84
N VAL A 574 -20.12 -7.88 16.38
CA VAL A 574 -21.13 -8.67 17.09
C VAL A 574 -20.60 -9.24 18.40
N SER A 575 -19.34 -9.68 18.43
CA SER A 575 -18.74 -10.30 19.62
C SER A 575 -18.58 -9.36 20.82
N GLU A 576 -18.68 -8.05 20.58
CA GLU A 576 -18.50 -7.01 21.60
C GLU A 576 -19.82 -6.33 22.01
N ARG A 577 -20.95 -6.67 21.35
CA ARG A 577 -22.30 -6.26 21.76
C ARG A 577 -22.86 -7.31 22.70
#